data_AF-A0A4Y8ZJB5-F1
#
_entry.id   AF-A0A4Y8ZJB5-F1
#
_cell.length_a   1.000
_cell.length_b   1.000
_cell.length_c   1.000
_cell.angle_alpha   90.00
_cell.angle_beta   90.00
_cell.angle_gamma   90.00
#
_symmetry.space_group_name_H-M   'P 1'
#
loop_
_entity.id
_entity.type
_entity.pdbx_description
1 polymer ?
#
loop_
_entity_poly.entity_id
_entity_poly.type
_entity_poly.pdbx_seq_one_letter_code
_entity_poly.pdbx_strand_id
1 'polypeptide(L)'
;MGAWGRKVFQNDTALDLVDEVLDGTFDLDEFRKDFRREEDEGYLDASQGAALLALGALVRIARNEDHADLDVLLEHAEAEEVDLTDFIDQFSDEDIQTLRELIGVVIREPSSSELYELWEESGELEQWLEYSRQCLP
;
A
#
# COMPACT_ATOMS: atom_id res chain seq x y z
N MET A 1 -0.43 16.37 -12.56
CA MET A 1 0.21 15.07 -12.83
C MET A 1 1.68 15.14 -12.43
N GLY A 2 1.94 15.43 -11.15
CA GLY A 2 3.27 15.71 -10.63
C GLY A 2 3.66 14.66 -9.60
N ALA A 3 4.91 14.20 -9.70
CA ALA A 3 5.67 13.48 -8.68
C ALA A 3 5.22 12.05 -8.33
N TRP A 4 4.97 11.16 -9.31
CA TRP A 4 5.07 9.74 -9.02
C TRP A 4 6.54 9.33 -8.93
N GLY A 5 7.01 9.14 -7.70
CA GLY A 5 8.21 8.37 -7.46
C GLY A 5 7.92 6.86 -7.52
N ARG A 6 8.96 6.03 -7.63
CA ARG A 6 8.81 4.56 -7.75
C ARG A 6 8.57 3.87 -6.43
N LYS A 7 8.73 4.59 -5.31
CA LYS A 7 8.48 4.08 -3.96
C LYS A 7 7.01 4.28 -3.58
N VAL A 8 6.50 3.46 -2.66
CA VAL A 8 5.08 3.49 -2.31
C VAL A 8 4.70 4.81 -1.67
N PHE A 9 5.52 5.30 -0.73
CA PHE A 9 5.29 6.58 -0.05
C PHE A 9 5.71 7.82 -0.88
N GLN A 10 5.72 7.69 -2.20
CA GLN A 10 5.89 8.80 -3.14
C GLN A 10 4.61 9.02 -3.98
N ASN A 11 3.51 8.38 -3.58
CA ASN A 11 2.18 8.57 -4.15
C ASN A 11 1.33 9.35 -3.13
N ASP A 12 0.68 10.43 -3.56
CA ASP A 12 -0.13 11.29 -2.67
C ASP A 12 -1.19 10.48 -1.89
N THR A 13 -1.87 9.53 -2.54
CA THR A 13 -2.84 8.64 -1.87
C THR A 13 -2.18 7.73 -0.83
N ALA A 14 -0.97 7.26 -1.10
CA ALA A 14 -0.21 6.46 -0.13
C ALA A 14 0.26 7.30 1.06
N LEU A 15 0.59 8.57 0.84
CA LEU A 15 0.99 9.49 1.90
C LEU A 15 -0.19 9.90 2.79
N ASP A 16 -1.38 10.08 2.21
CA ASP A 16 -2.60 10.32 3.00
C ASP A 16 -2.85 9.15 3.99
N LEU A 17 -2.68 7.90 3.54
CA LEU A 17 -2.79 6.72 4.41
C LEU A 17 -1.69 6.70 5.49
N VAL A 18 -0.45 7.07 5.13
CA VAL A 18 0.65 7.15 6.11
C VAL A 18 0.32 8.20 7.17
N ASP A 19 -0.20 9.36 6.78
CA ASP A 19 -0.59 10.42 7.71
C ASP A 19 -1.66 9.95 8.68
N GLU A 20 -2.70 9.26 8.19
CA GLU A 20 -3.75 8.66 9.03
C GLU A 20 -3.20 7.64 10.03
N VAL A 21 -2.20 6.86 9.61
CA VAL A 21 -1.55 5.87 10.50
C VAL A 21 -0.71 6.56 11.56
N LEU A 22 0.07 7.58 11.17
CA LEU A 22 0.96 8.31 12.08
C LEU A 22 0.22 9.19 13.08
N ASP A 23 -0.91 9.77 12.69
CA ASP A 23 -1.74 10.60 13.57
C ASP A 23 -2.76 9.78 14.39
N GLY A 24 -2.85 8.47 14.13
CA GLY A 24 -3.69 7.51 14.82
C GLY A 24 -5.16 7.56 14.43
N THR A 25 -5.51 8.19 13.30
CA THR A 25 -6.89 8.25 12.78
C THR A 25 -7.23 7.10 11.84
N PHE A 26 -6.25 6.31 11.40
CA PHE A 26 -6.46 5.13 10.57
C PHE A 26 -7.41 4.11 11.23
N ASP A 27 -8.43 3.70 10.48
CA ASP A 27 -9.42 2.71 10.88
C ASP A 27 -9.52 1.60 9.83
N LEU A 28 -9.06 0.39 10.19
CA LEU A 28 -9.11 -0.78 9.33
C LEU A 28 -10.54 -1.16 8.93
N ASP A 29 -11.55 -0.94 9.78
CA ASP A 29 -12.94 -1.26 9.47
C ASP A 29 -13.53 -0.32 8.41
N GLU A 30 -13.16 0.97 8.43
CA GLU A 30 -13.50 1.89 7.34
C GLU A 30 -12.75 1.51 6.06
N PHE A 31 -11.45 1.25 6.15
CA PHE A 31 -10.65 0.80 5.01
C PHE A 31 -11.24 -0.45 4.35
N ARG A 32 -11.64 -1.46 5.14
CA ARG A 32 -12.29 -2.69 4.63
C ARG A 32 -13.55 -2.40 3.81
N LYS A 33 -14.33 -1.37 4.16
CA LYS A 33 -15.59 -1.05 3.45
C LYS A 33 -15.33 -0.52 2.05
N ASP A 34 -14.23 0.20 1.86
CA ASP A 34 -13.90 0.81 0.58
C ASP A 34 -13.49 -0.24 -0.45
N PHE A 35 -12.80 -1.31 -0.04
CA PHE A 35 -12.31 -2.34 -0.96
C PHE A 35 -13.18 -3.61 -1.02
N ARG A 36 -14.07 -3.85 -0.05
CA ARG A 36 -15.07 -4.94 -0.14
C ARG A 36 -16.29 -4.57 -0.99
N ARG A 37 -16.46 -3.29 -1.36
CA ARG A 37 -17.69 -2.80 -2.01
C ARG A 37 -17.78 -3.02 -3.52
N GLU A 38 -16.68 -3.39 -4.18
CA GLU A 38 -16.62 -3.51 -5.65
C GLU A 38 -16.52 -4.97 -6.14
N GLU A 39 -17.21 -5.89 -5.44
CA GLU A 39 -17.42 -7.27 -5.89
C GLU A 39 -18.12 -7.39 -7.26
N ASP A 40 -18.59 -6.28 -7.85
CA ASP A 40 -19.30 -6.29 -9.14
C ASP A 40 -18.39 -6.28 -10.38
N GLU A 41 -17.11 -5.87 -10.31
CA GLU A 41 -16.23 -5.90 -11.52
C GLU A 41 -14.77 -6.39 -11.30
N GLY A 42 -14.27 -6.52 -10.06
CA GLY A 42 -12.96 -7.13 -9.79
C GLY A 42 -11.75 -6.35 -10.33
N TYR A 43 -11.97 -5.10 -10.75
CA TYR A 43 -10.96 -4.17 -11.23
C TYR A 43 -10.62 -3.15 -10.14
N LEU A 44 -9.34 -2.89 -9.90
CA LEU A 44 -8.86 -1.93 -8.92
C LEU A 44 -8.35 -0.66 -9.60
N ASP A 45 -8.85 0.50 -9.20
CA ASP A 45 -8.36 1.78 -9.68
C ASP A 45 -6.92 2.08 -9.19
N ALA A 46 -6.30 3.13 -9.73
CA ALA A 46 -4.91 3.44 -9.43
C ALA A 46 -4.68 3.83 -7.97
N SER A 47 -5.65 4.52 -7.37
CA SER A 47 -5.60 5.02 -5.98
C SER A 47 -5.77 3.85 -5.00
N GLN A 48 -6.73 2.98 -5.30
CA GLN A 48 -6.97 1.72 -4.61
C GLN A 48 -5.72 0.83 -4.61
N GLY A 49 -5.09 0.64 -5.77
CA GLY A 49 -3.86 -0.13 -5.88
C GLY A 49 -2.70 0.46 -5.07
N ALA A 50 -2.57 1.79 -5.07
CA ALA A 50 -1.53 2.48 -4.32
C ALA A 50 -1.73 2.35 -2.81
N ALA A 51 -2.96 2.52 -2.32
CA ALA A 51 -3.31 2.36 -0.91
C ALA A 51 -3.05 0.93 -0.40
N LEU A 52 -3.37 -0.10 -1.20
CA LEU A 52 -3.10 -1.50 -0.86
C LEU A 52 -1.59 -1.78 -0.73
N LEU A 53 -0.77 -1.27 -1.66
CA LEU A 53 0.69 -1.39 -1.56
C LEU A 53 1.23 -0.66 -0.33
N ALA A 54 0.68 0.51 -0.01
CA ALA A 54 1.10 1.32 1.15
C ALA A 54 0.79 0.60 2.45
N LEU A 55 -0.40 0.02 2.54
CA LEU A 55 -0.80 -0.77 3.70
C LEU A 55 0.07 -2.01 3.87
N GLY A 56 0.39 -2.70 2.78
CA GLY A 56 1.29 -3.85 2.79
C GLY A 56 2.70 -3.48 3.29
N ALA A 57 3.26 -2.37 2.80
CA ALA A 57 4.54 -1.85 3.27
C ALA A 57 4.50 -1.50 4.77
N LEU A 58 3.48 -0.78 5.22
CA LEU A 58 3.29 -0.40 6.63
C LEU A 58 3.17 -1.62 7.55
N VAL A 59 2.42 -2.64 7.14
CA VAL A 59 2.29 -3.90 7.89
C VAL A 59 3.65 -4.60 8.05
N ARG A 60 4.45 -4.67 6.98
CA ARG A 60 5.80 -5.26 7.06
C ARG A 60 6.71 -4.47 7.99
N ILE A 61 6.68 -3.15 7.89
CA ILE A 61 7.45 -2.25 8.76
C ILE A 61 7.01 -2.42 10.23
N ALA A 62 5.70 -2.42 10.51
CA ALA A 62 5.16 -2.60 11.86
C ALA A 62 5.53 -3.97 12.48
N ARG A 63 5.72 -5.00 11.64
CA ARG A 63 6.22 -6.32 12.04
C ARG A 63 7.75 -6.38 12.21
N ASN A 64 8.45 -5.26 12.09
CA ASN A 64 9.91 -5.17 12.11
C ASN A 64 10.59 -5.99 11.01
N GLU A 65 9.94 -6.13 9.85
CA GLU A 65 10.57 -6.71 8.66
C GLU A 65 11.35 -5.66 7.88
N ASP A 66 12.41 -6.09 7.21
CA ASP A 66 13.19 -5.21 6.33
C ASP A 66 12.35 -4.73 5.14
N HIS A 67 12.27 -3.41 4.95
CA HIS A 67 11.51 -2.76 3.89
C HIS A 67 12.24 -1.51 3.38
N ALA A 68 12.33 -1.37 2.05
CA ALA A 68 13.07 -0.30 1.37
C ALA A 68 12.52 1.14 1.58
N ASP A 69 11.36 1.24 2.23
CA ASP A 69 10.66 2.49 2.52
C ASP A 69 10.67 2.89 3.99
N LEU A 70 11.33 2.13 4.87
CA LEU A 70 11.48 2.53 6.27
C LEU A 70 12.11 3.93 6.39
N ASP A 71 13.20 4.19 5.66
CA ASP A 71 13.85 5.51 5.67
C ASP A 71 12.92 6.63 5.18
N VAL A 72 12.05 6.34 4.21
CA VAL A 72 11.10 7.32 3.67
C VAL A 72 9.98 7.62 4.68
N LEU A 73 9.49 6.58 5.36
CA LEU A 73 8.52 6.73 6.44
C LEU A 73 9.08 7.56 7.59
N LEU A 74 10.32 7.29 8.01
CA LEU A 74 11.00 8.04 9.07
C LEU A 74 11.24 9.51 8.68
N GLU A 75 11.66 9.75 7.43
CA GLU A 75 11.81 11.11 6.88
C GLU A 75 10.47 11.87 6.88
N HIS A 76 9.39 11.22 6.42
CA HIS A 76 8.05 11.81 6.38
C HIS A 76 7.49 12.08 7.78
N ALA A 77 7.71 11.17 8.73
CA ALA A 77 7.32 11.33 10.12
C ALA A 77 8.16 12.36 10.89
N GLU A 78 9.22 12.89 10.29
CA GLU A 78 10.23 13.73 10.95
C GLU A 78 10.77 13.09 12.25
N ALA A 79 10.95 11.76 12.25
CA ALA A 79 11.25 10.96 13.45
C ALA A 79 12.41 9.97 13.22
N GLU A 80 13.10 9.58 14.30
CA GLU A 80 14.13 8.53 14.26
C GLU A 80 13.53 7.11 14.37
N GLU A 81 12.30 7.01 14.89
CA GLU A 81 11.54 5.77 15.08
C GLU A 81 10.04 6.09 14.99
N VAL A 82 9.25 5.14 14.51
CA VAL A 82 7.78 5.21 14.46
C VAL A 82 7.18 4.04 15.24
N ASP A 83 6.22 4.33 16.12
CA ASP A 83 5.45 3.30 16.81
C ASP A 83 4.18 2.99 16.01
N LEU A 84 4.13 1.78 15.44
CA LEU A 84 3.01 1.29 14.64
C LEU A 84 2.21 0.21 15.39
N THR A 85 2.35 0.11 16.71
CA THR A 85 1.69 -0.92 17.53
C THR A 85 0.17 -0.84 17.43
N ASP A 86 -0.41 0.35 17.64
CA ASP A 86 -1.87 0.55 17.58
C ASP A 86 -2.43 0.30 16.17
N PHE A 87 -1.63 0.55 15.13
CA PHE A 87 -1.98 0.24 13.74
C PHE A 87 -2.02 -1.27 13.49
N ILE A 88 -0.95 -1.99 13.83
CA ILE A 88 -0.87 -3.44 13.54
C ILE A 88 -1.82 -4.26 14.40
N ASP A 89 -2.14 -3.80 15.61
CA ASP A 89 -3.10 -4.46 16.52
C ASP A 89 -4.53 -4.47 15.96
N GLN A 90 -4.84 -3.65 14.94
CA GLN A 90 -6.13 -3.73 14.23
C GLN A 90 -6.25 -4.95 13.32
N PHE A 91 -5.13 -5.54 12.88
CA PHE A 91 -5.11 -6.61 11.88
C PHE A 91 -5.18 -8.00 12.50
N SER A 92 -6.10 -8.83 12.01
CA SER A 92 -6.06 -10.27 12.21
C SER A 92 -5.24 -10.98 11.13
N ASP A 93 -4.88 -12.25 11.34
CA ASP A 93 -4.22 -13.07 10.31
C ASP A 93 -5.06 -13.18 9.01
N GLU A 94 -6.40 -13.16 9.13
CA GLU A 94 -7.31 -13.18 7.98
C GLU A 94 -7.23 -11.88 7.16
N ASP A 95 -7.08 -10.74 7.83
CA ASP A 95 -6.92 -9.44 7.15
C ASP A 95 -5.62 -9.37 6.39
N ILE A 96 -4.56 -9.88 6.98
CA ILE A 96 -3.23 -9.90 6.37
C ILE A 96 -3.25 -10.80 5.13
N GLN A 97 -3.93 -11.95 5.23
CA GLN A 97 -4.11 -12.84 4.08
C GLN A 97 -4.93 -12.17 2.97
N THR A 98 -6.00 -11.47 3.34
CA THR A 98 -6.85 -10.72 2.40
C THR A 98 -6.06 -9.59 1.72
N LEU A 99 -5.28 -8.82 2.48
CA LEU A 99 -4.42 -7.77 1.98
C LEU A 99 -3.39 -8.32 0.99
N ARG A 100 -2.74 -9.45 1.32
CA ARG A 100 -1.81 -10.14 0.43
C ARG A 100 -2.48 -10.54 -0.89
N GLU A 101 -3.72 -11.05 -0.83
CA GLU A 101 -4.50 -11.41 -2.03
C GLU A 101 -4.83 -10.20 -2.89
N LEU A 102 -5.28 -9.10 -2.29
CA LEU A 102 -5.61 -7.86 -2.99
C LEU A 102 -4.37 -7.22 -3.65
N ILE A 103 -3.24 -7.13 -2.94
CA ILE A 103 -1.96 -6.71 -3.55
C ILE A 103 -1.61 -7.64 -4.72
N GLY A 104 -1.84 -8.94 -4.56
CA GLY A 104 -1.67 -9.94 -5.62
C GLY A 104 -2.59 -9.75 -6.84
N VAL A 105 -3.70 -9.02 -6.71
CA VAL A 105 -4.56 -8.57 -7.82
C VAL A 105 -3.97 -7.32 -8.48
N VAL A 106 -3.54 -6.34 -7.68
CA VAL A 106 -2.90 -5.09 -8.16
C VAL A 106 -1.72 -5.37 -9.08
N ILE A 107 -0.86 -6.32 -8.71
CA ILE A 107 0.41 -6.57 -9.44
C ILE A 107 0.33 -7.68 -10.49
N ARG A 108 -0.88 -8.18 -10.83
CA ARG A 108 -1.05 -9.35 -11.69
C ARG A 108 -1.01 -9.01 -13.17
N GLU A 109 -1.98 -8.23 -13.62
CA GLU A 109 -2.26 -7.98 -15.03
C GLU A 109 -3.07 -6.68 -15.19
N PRO A 110 -3.01 -6.04 -16.37
CA PRO A 110 -3.70 -4.77 -16.60
C PRO A 110 -5.22 -4.91 -16.47
N SER A 111 -5.78 -6.06 -16.81
CA SER A 111 -7.23 -6.30 -16.77
C SER A 111 -7.85 -6.27 -15.37
N SER A 112 -7.03 -6.22 -14.32
CA SER A 112 -7.47 -6.17 -12.93
C SER A 112 -6.99 -4.93 -12.16
N SER A 113 -6.14 -4.07 -12.75
CA SER A 113 -5.63 -2.90 -12.05
C SER A 113 -5.21 -1.76 -12.97
N GLU A 114 -5.83 -0.59 -12.79
CA GLU A 114 -5.42 0.66 -13.45
C GLU A 114 -3.98 1.05 -13.07
N LEU A 115 -3.57 0.80 -11.82
CA LEU A 115 -2.20 1.06 -11.40
C LEU A 115 -1.20 0.24 -12.24
N TYR A 116 -1.52 -1.03 -12.51
CA TYR A 116 -0.71 -1.87 -13.39
C TYR A 116 -0.63 -1.27 -14.80
N GLU A 117 -1.78 -0.89 -15.38
CA GLU A 117 -1.84 -0.26 -16.71
C GLU A 117 -0.94 0.98 -16.79
N LEU A 118 -1.01 1.86 -15.80
CA LEU A 118 -0.20 3.08 -15.77
C LEU A 118 1.31 2.77 -15.75
N TRP A 119 1.74 1.75 -15.00
CA TRP A 119 3.14 1.35 -14.98
C TRP A 119 3.56 0.59 -16.25
N GLU A 120 2.65 -0.17 -16.87
CA GLU A 120 2.88 -0.76 -18.19
C GLU A 120 3.11 0.33 -19.25
N GLU A 121 2.24 1.33 -19.30
CA GLU A 121 2.34 2.46 -20.24
C GLU A 121 3.58 3.33 -20.01
N SER A 122 4.08 3.41 -18.77
CA SER A 122 5.30 4.15 -18.43
C SER A 122 6.58 3.52 -19.01
N GLY A 123 6.55 2.22 -19.32
CA GLY A 123 7.74 1.45 -19.71
C GLY A 123 8.65 1.02 -18.56
N GLU A 124 8.28 1.30 -17.29
CA GLU A 124 9.02 0.92 -16.07
C GLU A 124 8.35 -0.23 -15.28
N LEU A 125 7.42 -0.96 -15.89
CA LEU A 125 6.62 -2.00 -15.24
C LEU A 125 7.44 -3.04 -14.46
N GLU A 126 8.53 -3.54 -15.04
CA GLU A 126 9.34 -4.58 -14.38
C GLU A 126 9.97 -4.08 -13.08
N GLN A 127 10.46 -2.83 -13.07
CA GLN A 127 11.05 -2.22 -11.88
C GLN A 127 10.00 -1.96 -10.82
N TRP A 128 8.82 -1.47 -11.24
CA TRP A 128 7.68 -1.31 -10.32
C TRP A 128 7.24 -2.65 -9.74
N LEU A 129 7.11 -3.73 -10.54
CA LEU A 129 6.72 -5.05 -10.06
C LEU A 129 7.73 -5.66 -9.09
N GLU A 130 9.04 -5.48 -9.34
CA GLU A 130 10.08 -5.93 -8.40
C GLU A 130 9.93 -5.27 -7.03
N TYR A 131 9.63 -3.97 -7.03
CA TYR A 131 9.44 -3.20 -5.83
C TYR A 131 8.10 -3.51 -5.13
N SER A 132 6.98 -3.54 -5.86
CA SER A 132 5.64 -3.81 -5.32
C SER A 132 5.52 -5.20 -4.69
N ARG A 133 6.30 -6.18 -5.14
CA ARG A 133 6.39 -7.50 -4.48
C ARG A 133 6.98 -7.44 -3.07
N GLN A 134 7.80 -6.44 -2.78
CA GLN A 134 8.32 -6.22 -1.42
C GLN A 134 7.23 -5.69 -0.49
N CYS A 135 6.10 -5.24 -1.00
CA CYS A 135 4.99 -4.76 -0.18
C CYS A 135 4.06 -5.90 0.27
N LEU A 136 4.31 -7.16 -0.11
CA LEU A 136 3.50 -8.31 0.30
C LEU A 136 3.80 -8.70 1.77
N PRO A 137 2.87 -8.48 2.72
CA PRO A 137 3.06 -8.85 4.13
C PRO A 137 2.81 -10.34 4.37
#